data_AF-A0A6F8YGY5-F1
#
_entry.id   AF-A0A6F8YGY5-F1
#
_cell.length_a   1.000
_cell.length_b   1.000
_cell.length_c   1.000
_cell.angle_alpha   90.00
_cell.angle_beta   90.00
_cell.angle_gamma   90.00
#
_symmetry.space_group_name_H-M   'P 1'
#
loop_
_entity.id
_entity.type
_entity.pdbx_description
1 polymer ?
#
loop_
_entity_poly.entity_id
_entity_poly.type
_entity_poly.pdbx_seq_one_letter_code
_entity_poly.pdbx_strand_id
1 'polypeptide(L)'
;MADAPRPGRLDQPREPHRVRLPRFDPEVFGQWSEGIARYMGTAKFLVYMTVVILLWIGWNALAPQSMRFDPYTFTFLTLVLSLQASYAAPLILLAQNRQADRDRLALEQDRRRAEMQKADTEYLTREIAALRIALGEVATRDFVRSELQRLTEEIAESQKRARKAKKKVPSEPYDEVDSDNP
;
A
#
# COMPACT_ATOMS: atom_id res chain seq x y z
N MET A 1 68.42 22.20 32.45
CA MET A 1 67.26 22.05 31.55
C MET A 1 66.55 20.76 31.91
N ALA A 2 65.48 20.82 32.70
CA ALA A 2 64.60 19.69 32.97
C ALA A 2 63.17 20.25 32.92
N ASP A 3 62.42 19.85 31.89
CA ASP A 3 61.03 20.25 31.67
C ASP A 3 60.15 19.20 32.35
N ALA A 4 59.31 19.63 33.30
CA ALA A 4 58.46 18.74 34.09
C ALA A 4 57.09 18.54 33.39
N PRO A 5 56.53 17.32 33.35
CA PRO A 5 55.27 17.06 32.66
C PRO A 5 54.11 17.65 33.47
N ARG A 6 53.33 18.53 32.83
CA ARG A 6 52.17 19.18 33.44
C ARG A 6 51.06 18.15 33.76
N PRO A 7 50.43 18.20 34.94
CA PRO A 7 49.33 17.30 35.29
C PRO A 7 48.09 17.62 34.44
N GLY A 8 47.50 16.58 33.85
CA GLY A 8 46.30 16.67 33.03
C GLY A 8 45.14 17.31 33.79
N ARG A 9 44.52 18.32 33.18
CA ARG A 9 43.39 19.07 33.74
C ARG A 9 42.19 18.14 33.92
N LEU A 10 41.64 18.10 35.13
CA LEU A 10 40.48 17.30 35.57
C LEU A 10 39.12 17.78 35.02
N ASP A 11 39.13 18.67 34.03
CA ASP A 11 37.96 19.46 33.60
C ASP A 11 37.36 18.96 32.28
N GLN A 12 37.83 17.83 31.77
CA GLN A 12 37.20 17.17 30.62
C GLN A 12 36.20 16.11 31.13
N PRO A 13 34.90 16.24 30.81
CA PRO A 13 33.95 15.17 31.08
C PRO A 13 34.42 13.93 30.33
N ARG A 14 34.77 12.88 31.08
CA ARG A 14 35.11 11.56 30.53
C ARG A 14 33.96 11.12 29.63
N GLU A 15 34.22 11.03 28.33
CA GLU A 15 33.26 10.46 27.38
C GLU A 15 32.88 9.06 27.87
N PRO A 16 31.59 8.76 28.10
CA PRO A 16 31.19 7.42 28.50
C PRO A 16 31.57 6.49 27.36
N HIS A 17 32.44 5.54 27.67
CA HIS A 17 32.91 4.52 26.75
C HIS A 17 31.68 3.84 26.13
N ARG A 18 31.32 4.21 24.89
CA ARG A 18 30.18 3.64 24.18
C ARG A 18 30.52 2.17 23.91
N VAL A 19 30.01 1.30 24.76
CA VAL A 19 30.03 -0.15 24.55
C VAL A 19 29.38 -0.39 23.20
N ARG A 20 30.16 -0.77 22.19
CA ARG A 20 29.64 -1.19 20.89
C ARG A 20 29.01 -2.56 21.07
N LEU A 21 27.74 -2.58 21.46
CA LEU A 21 26.92 -3.78 21.35
C LEU A 21 26.91 -4.19 19.86
N PRO A 22 27.12 -5.47 19.53
CA PRO A 22 26.98 -5.94 18.17
C PRO A 22 25.56 -5.59 17.67
N ARG A 23 25.48 -4.88 16.55
CA ARG A 23 24.22 -4.59 15.85
C ARG A 23 23.71 -5.94 15.34
N PHE A 24 22.72 -6.50 16.02
CA PHE A 24 21.96 -7.63 15.49
C PHE A 24 21.21 -7.15 14.24
N ASP A 25 21.45 -7.79 13.10
CA ASP A 25 20.77 -7.46 11.86
C ASP A 25 19.29 -7.86 11.93
N PRO A 26 18.36 -6.90 11.97
CA PRO A 26 16.92 -7.18 12.10
C PRO A 26 16.36 -7.92 10.89
N GLU A 27 17.04 -7.87 9.75
CA GLU A 27 16.65 -8.50 8.48
C GLU A 27 16.78 -10.02 8.52
N VAL A 28 17.88 -10.53 9.09
CA VAL A 28 18.15 -11.98 9.20
C VAL A 28 17.18 -12.62 10.20
N PHE A 29 16.95 -11.95 11.33
CA PHE A 29 15.91 -12.35 12.29
C PHE A 29 14.51 -12.24 11.67
N GLY A 30 14.28 -11.20 10.85
CA GLY A 30 13.17 -11.01 9.91
C GLY A 30 12.67 -12.30 9.28
N GLN A 31 13.53 -12.87 8.45
CA GLN A 31 13.27 -14.06 7.64
C GLN A 31 13.17 -15.33 8.51
N TRP A 32 14.01 -15.46 9.53
CA TRP A 32 14.01 -16.63 10.43
C TRP A 32 12.70 -16.76 11.20
N SER A 33 12.22 -15.68 11.81
CA SER A 33 10.96 -15.74 12.55
C SER A 33 9.74 -15.88 11.63
N GLU A 34 9.80 -15.47 10.36
CA GLU A 34 8.73 -15.75 9.39
C GLU A 34 8.65 -17.25 9.05
N GLY A 35 9.79 -17.95 9.01
CA GLY A 35 9.83 -19.41 8.97
C GLY A 35 9.21 -20.04 10.21
N ILE A 36 9.59 -19.59 11.40
CA ILE A 36 9.07 -20.09 12.68
C ILE A 36 7.56 -19.83 12.82
N ALA A 37 7.09 -18.63 12.45
CA ALA A 37 5.67 -18.27 12.53
C ALA A 37 4.80 -19.18 11.63
N ARG A 38 5.25 -19.43 10.39
CA ARG A 38 4.57 -20.37 9.49
C ARG A 38 4.59 -21.81 10.01
N TYR A 39 5.70 -22.21 10.63
CA TYR A 39 5.84 -23.54 11.21
C TYR A 39 4.94 -23.75 12.45
N MET A 40 4.92 -22.78 13.37
CA MET A 40 4.16 -22.83 14.62
C MET A 40 2.64 -22.64 14.40
N GLY A 41 2.24 -21.89 13.37
CA GLY A 41 0.82 -21.69 13.00
C GLY A 41 0.18 -22.87 12.26
N THR A 42 0.95 -23.91 11.91
CA THR A 42 0.43 -25.07 11.16
C THR A 42 0.06 -26.22 12.11
N ALA A 43 -1.10 -26.84 11.91
CA ALA A 43 -1.57 -28.00 12.71
C ALA A 43 -0.59 -29.18 12.74
N LYS A 44 0.31 -29.27 11.75
CA LYS A 44 1.38 -30.27 11.66
C LYS A 44 2.36 -30.21 12.84
N PHE A 45 2.63 -29.04 13.41
CA PHE A 45 3.53 -28.91 14.57
C PHE A 45 2.95 -29.61 15.81
N LEU A 46 1.67 -29.38 16.09
CA LEU A 46 0.97 -30.02 17.20
C LEU A 46 0.96 -31.54 17.04
N VAL A 47 0.65 -32.03 15.83
CA VAL A 47 0.68 -33.47 15.53
C VAL A 47 2.07 -34.07 15.78
N TYR A 48 3.13 -33.43 15.30
CA TYR A 48 4.50 -33.90 15.52
C TYR A 48 4.84 -33.95 17.02
N MET A 49 4.53 -32.89 17.77
CA MET A 49 4.78 -32.85 19.22
C MET A 49 3.99 -33.93 19.97
N THR A 50 2.73 -34.17 19.61
CA THR A 50 1.94 -35.25 20.19
C THR A 50 2.55 -36.62 19.90
N VAL A 51 3.00 -36.87 18.67
CA VAL A 51 3.65 -38.13 18.30
C VAL A 51 4.93 -38.35 19.09
N VAL A 52 5.77 -37.32 19.26
CA VAL A 52 7.00 -37.43 20.07
C VAL A 52 6.70 -37.77 21.52
N ILE A 53 5.70 -37.11 22.13
CA ILE A 53 5.29 -37.39 23.51
C ILE A 53 4.74 -38.82 23.64
N LEU A 54 3.89 -39.26 22.70
CA LEU A 54 3.34 -40.62 22.70
C LEU A 54 4.42 -41.68 22.49
N LEU A 55 5.39 -41.45 21.61
CA LEU A 55 6.53 -42.34 21.42
C LEU A 55 7.39 -42.42 22.69
N TRP A 56 7.61 -41.30 23.39
CA TRP A 56 8.36 -41.28 24.64
C TRP A 56 7.67 -42.05 25.76
N ILE A 57 6.35 -41.84 25.92
CA ILE A 57 5.52 -42.57 26.88
C ILE A 57 5.51 -44.06 26.50
N GLY A 58 5.28 -44.39 25.23
CA GLY A 58 5.27 -45.76 24.73
C GLY A 58 6.59 -46.49 24.94
N TRP A 59 7.72 -45.83 24.66
CA TRP A 59 9.05 -46.36 24.91
C TRP A 59 9.26 -46.67 26.41
N ASN A 60 8.95 -45.73 27.30
CA ASN A 60 9.14 -45.93 28.74
C ASN A 60 8.11 -46.88 29.38
N ALA A 61 6.92 -47.02 28.78
CA ALA A 61 5.90 -47.96 29.25
C ALA A 61 6.18 -49.42 28.81
N LEU A 62 6.63 -49.61 27.57
CA LEU A 62 6.89 -50.94 26.99
C LEU A 62 8.31 -51.45 27.28
N ALA A 63 9.25 -50.58 27.67
CA ALA A 63 10.61 -50.98 28.00
C ALA A 63 10.68 -51.86 29.28
N PRO A 64 11.51 -52.92 29.28
CA PRO A 64 11.83 -53.70 30.48
C PRO A 64 12.38 -52.81 31.59
N GLN A 65 12.16 -53.16 32.87
CA GLN A 65 12.55 -52.33 34.02
C GLN A 65 14.03 -51.92 34.04
N SER A 66 14.92 -52.71 33.41
CA SER A 66 16.35 -52.42 33.27
C SER A 66 16.70 -51.35 32.23
N MET A 67 15.80 -51.02 31.30
CA MET A 67 16.02 -50.07 30.19
C MET A 67 15.06 -48.87 30.23
N ARG A 68 14.27 -48.73 31.30
CA ARG A 68 13.39 -47.58 31.51
C ARG A 68 14.24 -46.36 31.84
N PHE A 69 14.32 -45.43 30.89
CA PHE A 69 15.07 -44.19 31.05
C PHE A 69 14.32 -43.19 31.95
N ASP A 70 12.99 -43.24 31.96
CA ASP A 70 12.10 -42.33 32.70
C ASP A 70 10.96 -43.13 33.39
N PRO A 71 11.08 -43.45 34.70
CA PRO A 71 10.09 -44.22 35.47
C PRO A 71 8.71 -43.53 35.60
N TYR A 72 7.73 -44.17 36.25
CA TYR A 72 6.27 -43.88 36.25
C TYR A 72 5.84 -42.41 36.50
N THR A 73 6.73 -41.53 36.97
CA THR A 73 6.52 -40.08 37.14
C THR A 73 6.94 -39.22 35.94
N PHE A 74 7.56 -39.80 34.90
CA PHE A 74 8.11 -39.12 33.73
C PHE A 74 8.83 -37.81 34.06
N THR A 75 9.77 -37.87 35.02
CA THR A 75 10.45 -36.69 35.57
C THR A 75 11.29 -36.00 34.50
N PHE A 76 11.97 -36.75 33.64
CA PHE A 76 12.76 -36.15 32.55
C PHE A 76 11.85 -35.46 31.53
N LEU A 77 10.76 -36.10 31.11
CA LEU A 77 9.79 -35.48 30.19
C LEU A 77 9.25 -34.18 30.77
N THR A 78 8.90 -34.18 32.06
CA THR A 78 8.37 -33.00 32.77
C THR A 78 9.40 -31.88 32.87
N LEU A 79 10.66 -32.21 33.17
CA LEU A 79 11.76 -31.24 33.20
C LEU A 79 11.98 -30.60 31.83
N VAL A 80 11.98 -31.39 30.76
CA VAL A 80 12.15 -30.90 29.39
C VAL A 80 10.97 -30.02 28.98
N LEU A 81 9.72 -30.43 29.26
CA LEU A 81 8.53 -29.64 28.93
C LEU A 81 8.48 -28.32 29.71
N SER A 82 8.86 -28.31 30.98
CA SER A 82 8.91 -27.07 31.77
C SER A 82 9.98 -26.11 31.26
N LEU A 83 11.16 -26.62 30.89
CA LEU A 83 12.21 -25.84 30.23
C LEU A 83 11.75 -25.31 28.87
N GLN A 84 11.06 -26.13 28.07
CA GLN A 84 10.53 -25.74 26.77
C GLN A 84 9.55 -24.56 26.89
N ALA A 85 8.63 -24.61 27.86
CA ALA A 85 7.71 -23.51 28.14
C ALA A 85 8.46 -22.24 28.59
N SER A 86 9.48 -22.38 29.46
CA SER A 86 10.27 -21.27 29.97
C SER A 86 11.04 -20.54 28.86
N TYR A 87 11.62 -21.26 27.89
CA TYR A 87 12.32 -20.65 26.76
C TYR A 87 11.39 -20.15 25.65
N ALA A 88 10.16 -20.69 25.55
CA ALA A 88 9.17 -20.20 24.60
C ALA A 88 8.74 -18.76 24.94
N ALA A 89 8.55 -18.41 26.22
CA ALA A 89 8.12 -17.08 26.63
C ALA A 89 9.00 -15.92 26.10
N PRO A 90 10.34 -15.91 26.28
CA PRO A 90 11.19 -14.84 25.74
C PRO A 90 11.25 -14.82 24.21
N LEU A 91 11.18 -15.99 23.55
CA LEU A 91 11.10 -16.04 22.08
C LEU A 91 9.80 -15.45 21.55
N ILE A 92 8.68 -15.74 22.22
CA ILE A 92 7.37 -15.18 21.89
C ILE A 92 7.39 -13.66 22.10
N LEU A 93 7.96 -13.17 23.21
CA LEU A 93 8.10 -11.73 23.46
C LEU A 93 8.93 -11.02 22.38
N LEU A 94 10.02 -11.63 21.92
CA LEU A 94 10.83 -11.10 20.81
C LEU A 94 10.05 -11.07 19.49
N ALA A 95 9.27 -12.13 19.21
CA ALA A 95 8.42 -12.18 18.02
C ALA A 95 7.31 -11.12 18.09
N GLN A 96 6.71 -10.92 19.27
CA GLN A 96 5.67 -9.93 19.53
C GLN A 96 6.18 -8.50 19.40
N ASN A 97 7.34 -8.15 19.99
CA ASN A 97 7.94 -6.82 19.85
C ASN A 97 8.14 -6.45 18.38
N ARG A 98 8.66 -7.39 17.59
CA ARG A 98 8.88 -7.16 16.17
C ARG A 98 7.57 -7.05 15.39
N GLN A 99 6.54 -7.79 15.78
CA GLN A 99 5.23 -7.67 15.15
C GLN A 99 4.61 -6.30 15.45
N ALA A 100 4.70 -5.84 16.69
CA ALA A 100 4.28 -4.50 17.09
C ALA A 100 5.03 -3.38 16.35
N ASP A 101 6.34 -3.54 16.11
CA ASP A 101 7.13 -2.59 15.32
C ASP A 101 6.64 -2.50 13.86
N ARG A 102 6.34 -3.64 13.22
CA ARG A 102 5.75 -3.66 11.87
C ARG A 102 4.36 -3.04 11.85
N ASP A 103 3.53 -3.39 12.82
CA ASP A 103 2.16 -2.89 12.93
C ASP A 103 2.17 -1.37 13.10
N ARG A 104 3.12 -0.84 13.88
CA ARG A 104 3.34 0.61 14.01
C ARG A 104 3.72 1.26 12.68
N LEU A 105 4.67 0.68 11.94
CA LEU A 105 5.06 1.20 10.63
C LEU A 105 3.90 1.17 9.63
N ALA A 106 3.11 0.11 9.63
CA ALA A 106 1.92 -0.01 8.79
C ALA A 106 0.88 1.07 9.15
N LEU A 107 0.63 1.32 10.44
CA LEU A 107 -0.26 2.38 10.91
C LEU A 107 0.23 3.78 10.53
N GLU A 108 1.53 4.04 10.62
CA GLU A 108 2.11 5.32 10.21
C GLU A 108 1.97 5.55 8.69
N GLN A 109 2.18 4.50 7.88
CA GLN A 109 1.95 4.56 6.44
C GLN A 109 0.48 4.78 6.09
N ASP A 110 -0.43 4.10 6.78
CA ASP A 110 -1.88 4.25 6.57
C ASP A 110 -2.34 5.67 6.90
N ARG A 111 -1.86 6.24 8.02
CA ARG A 111 -2.12 7.64 8.36
C ARG A 111 -1.66 8.61 7.28
N ARG A 112 -0.44 8.46 6.76
CA ARG A 112 0.05 9.30 5.65
C ARG A 112 -0.81 9.15 4.40
N ARG A 113 -1.25 7.93 4.08
CA ARG A 113 -2.15 7.69 2.95
C ARG A 113 -3.50 8.35 3.15
N ALA A 114 -4.06 8.31 4.35
CA ALA A 114 -5.32 8.97 4.67
C ALA A 114 -5.20 10.50 4.57
N GLU A 115 -4.09 11.08 5.02
CA GLU A 115 -3.80 12.51 4.85
C GLU A 115 -3.71 12.91 3.38
N MET A 116 -2.98 12.13 2.56
CA MET A 116 -2.89 12.36 1.11
C MET A 116 -4.26 12.23 0.42
N GLN A 117 -5.03 11.19 0.72
CA GLN A 117 -6.38 11.00 0.17
C GLN A 117 -7.33 12.14 0.54
N LYS A 118 -7.22 12.66 1.77
CA LYS A 118 -7.99 13.83 2.20
C LYS A 118 -7.63 15.05 1.36
N ALA A 119 -6.34 15.33 1.17
CA ALA A 119 -5.88 16.44 0.35
C ALA A 119 -6.33 16.33 -1.12
N ASP A 120 -6.22 15.13 -1.71
CA ASP A 120 -6.69 14.87 -3.08
C ASP A 120 -8.20 15.07 -3.20
N THR A 121 -8.97 14.64 -2.20
CA THR A 121 -10.43 14.84 -2.17
C THR A 121 -10.78 16.32 -2.06
N GLU A 122 -10.10 17.08 -1.20
CA GLU A 122 -10.28 18.53 -1.07
C GLU A 122 -9.93 19.26 -2.37
N TYR A 123 -8.85 18.84 -3.04
CA TYR A 123 -8.44 19.37 -4.34
C TYR A 123 -9.53 19.12 -5.40
N LEU A 124 -9.95 17.86 -5.57
CA LEU A 124 -11.00 17.50 -6.52
C LEU A 124 -12.31 18.23 -6.25
N THR A 125 -12.68 18.40 -4.98
CA THR A 125 -13.92 19.13 -4.60
C THR A 125 -13.81 20.60 -4.99
N ARG A 126 -12.65 21.24 -4.78
CA ARG A 126 -12.41 22.63 -5.20
C ARG A 126 -12.43 22.76 -6.73
N GLU A 127 -11.81 21.84 -7.45
CA GLU A 127 -11.83 21.83 -8.91
C GLU A 127 -13.24 21.62 -9.46
N ILE A 128 -14.03 20.70 -8.89
CA ILE A 128 -15.44 20.49 -9.26
C ILE A 128 -16.25 21.76 -8.99
N ALA A 129 -16.02 22.45 -7.87
CA ALA A 129 -16.70 23.70 -7.57
C ALA A 129 -16.35 24.81 -8.58
N ALA A 130 -15.08 24.95 -8.95
CA ALA A 130 -14.62 25.88 -9.98
C ALA A 130 -15.23 25.54 -11.35
N LEU A 131 -15.21 24.26 -11.74
CA LEU A 131 -15.82 23.77 -12.96
C LEU A 131 -17.33 24.03 -12.99
N ARG A 132 -18.03 23.84 -11.88
CA ARG A 132 -19.47 24.12 -11.75
C ARG A 132 -19.78 25.61 -11.97
N ILE A 133 -18.95 26.51 -11.45
CA ILE A 133 -19.13 27.96 -11.63
C ILE A 133 -18.91 28.32 -13.10
N ALA A 134 -17.81 27.86 -13.71
CA ALA A 134 -17.50 28.09 -15.13
C ALA A 134 -18.60 27.54 -16.05
N LEU A 135 -19.11 26.34 -15.78
CA LEU A 135 -20.24 25.77 -16.50
C LEU A 135 -21.55 26.55 -16.26
N GLY A 136 -21.77 27.07 -15.05
CA GLY A 136 -22.93 27.90 -14.73
C GLY A 136 -22.99 29.21 -15.55
N GLU A 137 -21.84 29.82 -15.81
CA GLU A 137 -21.72 31.03 -16.65
C GLU A 137 -22.02 30.75 -18.13
N VAL A 138 -21.64 29.57 -18.66
CA VAL A 138 -21.88 29.21 -20.08
C VAL A 138 -23.23 28.52 -20.30
N ALA A 139 -23.76 27.82 -19.30
CA ALA A 139 -24.99 27.03 -19.42
C ALA A 139 -26.26 27.76 -18.95
N THR A 140 -26.26 29.10 -18.91
CA THR A 140 -27.53 29.80 -18.69
C THR A 140 -28.47 29.45 -19.86
N ARG A 141 -29.69 28.98 -19.54
CA ARG A 141 -30.67 28.52 -20.54
C ARG A 141 -30.84 29.50 -21.69
N ASP A 142 -30.77 30.79 -21.40
CA ASP A 142 -30.94 31.86 -22.39
C ASP A 142 -29.73 31.99 -23.33
N PHE A 143 -28.49 31.79 -22.87
CA PHE A 143 -27.29 31.79 -23.72
C PHE A 143 -27.28 30.59 -24.67
N VAL A 144 -27.56 29.39 -24.13
CA VAL A 144 -27.66 28.16 -24.95
C VAL A 144 -28.79 28.31 -25.97
N ARG A 145 -29.93 28.89 -25.56
CA ARG A 145 -31.05 29.17 -26.46
C ARG A 145 -30.67 30.18 -27.54
N SER A 146 -29.96 31.26 -27.19
CA SER A 146 -29.55 32.27 -28.16
C SER A 146 -28.56 31.71 -29.17
N GLU A 147 -27.59 30.87 -28.77
CA GLU A 147 -26.64 30.29 -29.73
C GLU A 147 -27.25 29.18 -30.59
N LEU A 148 -28.17 28.38 -30.03
CA LEU A 148 -28.95 27.46 -30.86
C LEU A 148 -29.81 28.19 -31.88
N GLN A 149 -30.45 29.30 -31.51
CA GLN A 149 -31.22 30.13 -32.43
C GLN A 149 -30.31 30.75 -33.50
N ARG A 150 -29.18 31.33 -33.10
CA ARG A 150 -28.22 31.95 -34.02
C ARG A 150 -27.68 30.96 -35.05
N LEU A 151 -27.28 29.76 -34.62
CA LEU A 151 -26.84 28.68 -35.52
C LEU A 151 -27.97 28.24 -36.46
N THR A 152 -29.20 28.15 -35.97
CA THR A 152 -30.37 27.80 -36.80
C THR A 152 -30.65 28.87 -37.86
N GLU A 153 -30.57 30.15 -37.48
CA GLU A 153 -30.75 31.30 -38.37
C GLU A 153 -29.67 31.31 -39.47
N GLU A 154 -28.41 31.07 -39.11
CA GLU A 154 -27.28 31.00 -40.03
C GLU A 154 -27.43 29.85 -41.05
N ILE A 155 -27.88 28.67 -40.59
CA ILE A 155 -28.20 27.55 -41.48
C ILE A 155 -29.38 27.90 -42.40
N ALA A 156 -30.42 28.57 -41.90
CA ALA A 156 -31.56 28.99 -42.72
C ALA A 156 -31.18 30.04 -43.78
N GLU A 157 -30.31 30.98 -43.43
CA GLU A 157 -29.77 31.96 -44.39
C GLU A 157 -28.91 31.29 -45.46
N SER A 158 -28.00 30.39 -45.08
CA SER A 158 -27.15 29.69 -46.05
C SER A 158 -27.98 28.87 -47.04
N GLN A 159 -29.04 28.19 -46.57
CA GLN A 159 -30.02 27.49 -47.40
C GLN A 159 -30.76 28.44 -48.36
N LYS A 160 -31.20 29.62 -47.88
CA LYS A 160 -31.85 30.65 -48.72
C LYS A 160 -30.89 31.18 -49.79
N ARG A 161 -29.63 31.44 -49.45
CA ARG A 161 -28.59 31.88 -50.39
C ARG A 161 -28.33 30.81 -51.45
N ALA A 162 -28.21 29.54 -51.06
CA ALA A 162 -28.07 28.42 -51.99
C ALA A 162 -29.28 28.27 -52.93
N ARG A 163 -30.50 28.46 -52.42
CA ARG A 163 -31.73 28.47 -53.24
C ARG A 163 -31.78 29.65 -54.22
N LYS A 164 -31.40 30.86 -53.77
CA LYS A 164 -31.34 32.05 -54.65
C LYS A 164 -30.28 31.90 -55.74
N ALA A 165 -29.13 31.31 -55.42
CA ALA A 165 -28.09 31.01 -56.40
C ALA A 165 -28.59 30.02 -57.47
N LYS A 166 -29.31 28.96 -57.07
CA LYS A 166 -29.96 28.03 -58.02
C LYS A 166 -31.01 28.71 -58.91
N LYS A 167 -31.75 29.69 -58.39
CA LYS A 167 -32.82 30.39 -59.13
C LYS A 167 -32.29 31.47 -60.11
N LYS A 168 -31.05 31.92 -59.93
CA LYS A 168 -30.40 32.95 -60.75
C LYS A 168 -29.62 32.41 -61.94
N VAL A 169 -29.56 31.09 -62.13
CA VAL A 169 -29.05 30.47 -63.37
C VAL A 169 -30.21 30.47 -64.38
N PRO A 170 -30.27 31.40 -65.35
CA PRO A 170 -31.33 31.39 -66.35
C PRO A 170 -31.07 30.21 -67.29
N SER A 171 -32.06 29.33 -67.46
CA SER A 171 -32.13 28.47 -68.63
C SER A 171 -32.32 29.39 -69.84
N GLU A 172 -31.28 29.58 -70.65
CA GLU A 172 -31.37 30.25 -71.95
C GLU A 172 -32.52 29.62 -72.75
N PRO A 173 -33.55 30.39 -73.12
CA PRO A 173 -34.43 30.00 -74.21
C PRO A 173 -33.64 30.18 -75.51
N TYR A 174 -33.48 29.10 -76.28
CA TYR A 174 -32.99 29.17 -77.64
C TYR A 174 -34.01 29.95 -78.47
N ASP A 175 -33.80 31.25 -78.64
CA ASP A 175 -34.56 32.02 -79.62
C ASP A 175 -33.98 31.75 -81.02
N GLU A 176 -34.88 31.16 -81.80
CA GLU A 176 -34.94 30.94 -83.23
C GLU A 176 -34.19 32.02 -84.04
N VAL A 177 -33.19 31.57 -84.80
CA VAL A 177 -32.40 32.40 -85.71
C VAL A 177 -33.29 32.72 -86.93
N ASP A 178 -33.83 33.92 -86.95
CA ASP A 178 -34.42 34.51 -88.16
C ASP A 178 -33.28 34.75 -89.16
N SER A 179 -33.15 33.85 -90.13
CA SER A 179 -32.26 34.02 -91.26
C SER A 179 -32.99 34.79 -92.33
N ASP A 180 -32.73 36.09 -92.43
CA ASP A 180 -32.85 36.73 -93.73
C ASP A 180 -31.77 37.80 -93.94
N ASN A 181 -31.17 37.68 -95.13
CA ASN A 181 -30.59 38.71 -96.00
C ASN A 181 -29.10 38.47 -96.38
N PRO A 182 -28.69 38.72 -97.64
CA PRO A 182 -29.43 38.98 -98.88
C PRO A 182 -29.35 37.84 -99.93
#